data_AF-C1MQA5-F1
#
_entry.id   AF-C1MQA5-F1
#
_cell.length_a   1.000
_cell.length_b   1.000
_cell.length_c   1.000
_cell.angle_alpha   90.00
_cell.angle_beta   90.00
_cell.angle_gamma   90.00
#
_symmetry.space_group_name_H-M   'P 1'
#
loop_
_entity.id
_entity.type
_entity.pdbx_description
1 polymer ?
#
loop_
_entity_poly.entity_id
_entity_poly.type
_entity_poly.pdbx_seq_one_letter_code
_entity_poly.pdbx_strand_id
1 'polypeptide(L)'
;MTAGGATVDELTDVLRETLENRGALGNVRAHLRAEVSNALEDRTSFARPDLSNENLVINELIREYLVFNRYRSTLSVLLPESGQPETPPFDRDFLAREMRVKENDTSRKVPLLYTLLANAQHKK
;
A
#
# COMPACT_ATOMS: atom_id res chain seq x y z
N MET A 1 -33.85 5.97 35.46
CA MET A 1 -33.29 6.50 34.19
C MET A 1 -31.94 7.13 34.50
N THR A 2 -30.86 6.38 34.45
CA THR A 2 -29.50 6.91 34.65
C THR A 2 -28.83 6.97 33.28
N ALA A 3 -28.69 8.19 32.75
CA ALA A 3 -27.87 8.45 31.59
C ALA A 3 -26.40 8.25 32.00
N GLY A 4 -25.82 7.12 31.60
CA GLY A 4 -24.39 6.84 31.77
C GLY A 4 -23.60 7.77 30.86
N GLY A 5 -22.92 8.75 31.44
CA GLY A 5 -21.94 9.56 30.73
C GLY A 5 -20.79 8.66 30.28
N ALA A 6 -20.47 8.70 29.00
CA ALA A 6 -19.33 7.97 28.46
C ALA A 6 -18.09 8.32 29.27
N THR A 7 -17.32 7.30 29.66
CA THR A 7 -16.10 7.49 30.44
C THR A 7 -15.02 8.13 29.57
N VAL A 8 -14.04 8.78 30.19
CA VAL A 8 -12.92 9.42 29.46
C VAL A 8 -12.15 8.39 28.61
N ASP A 9 -12.07 7.14 29.10
CA ASP A 9 -11.44 6.04 28.38
C ASP A 9 -12.22 5.64 27.13
N GLU A 10 -13.55 5.51 27.24
CA GLU A 10 -14.43 5.25 26.08
C GLU A 10 -14.32 6.34 25.02
N LEU A 11 -14.25 7.61 25.42
CA LEU A 11 -14.07 8.72 24.49
C LEU A 11 -12.69 8.67 23.81
N THR A 12 -11.66 8.29 24.56
CA THR A 12 -10.28 8.16 24.04
C THR A 12 -10.18 7.03 23.03
N ASP A 13 -10.85 5.90 23.28
CA ASP A 13 -10.87 4.75 22.38
C ASP A 13 -11.63 5.06 21.08
N VAL A 14 -12.79 5.70 21.18
CA VAL A 14 -13.55 6.15 19.99
C VAL A 14 -12.73 7.13 19.15
N LEU A 15 -11.99 8.03 19.79
CA LEU A 15 -11.15 9.00 19.10
C LEU A 15 -9.95 8.33 18.41
N ARG A 16 -9.31 7.36 19.08
CA ARG A 16 -8.26 6.51 18.49
C ARG A 16 -8.78 5.76 17.26
N GLU A 17 -9.89 5.04 17.40
CA GLU A 17 -10.50 4.28 16.31
C GLU A 17 -10.89 5.18 15.14
N THR A 18 -11.42 6.37 15.43
CA THR A 18 -11.72 7.38 14.41
C THR A 18 -10.47 7.82 13.66
N LEU A 19 -9.37 8.09 14.35
CA LEU A 19 -8.10 8.49 13.74
C LEU A 19 -7.44 7.33 12.97
N GLU A 20 -7.62 6.09 13.39
CA GLU A 20 -7.18 4.89 12.67
C GLU A 20 -7.98 4.68 11.38
N ASN A 21 -9.31 4.75 11.46
CA ASN A 21 -10.20 4.60 10.31
C ASN A 21 -10.03 5.71 9.28
N ARG A 22 -9.77 6.94 9.73
CA ARG A 22 -9.41 8.07 8.86
C ARG A 22 -7.97 7.98 8.32
N GLY A 23 -7.16 7.05 8.81
CA GLY A 23 -5.76 6.87 8.40
C GLY A 23 -4.78 7.88 9.00
N ALA A 24 -5.24 8.88 9.76
CA ALA A 24 -4.39 9.89 10.37
C ALA A 24 -3.35 9.27 11.32
N LEU A 25 -3.77 8.33 12.18
CA LEU A 25 -2.85 7.65 13.09
C LEU A 25 -1.94 6.65 12.36
N GLY A 26 -2.38 6.14 11.21
CA GLY A 26 -1.56 5.31 10.32
C GLY A 26 -0.43 6.13 9.69
N ASN A 27 -0.75 7.32 9.18
CA ASN A 27 0.22 8.23 8.56
C ASN A 27 1.31 8.68 9.55
N VAL A 28 0.92 9.06 10.78
CA VAL A 28 1.89 9.44 11.82
C VAL A 28 2.82 8.27 12.15
N ARG A 29 2.28 7.06 12.32
CA ARG A 29 3.09 5.86 12.57
C ARG A 29 4.01 5.52 11.40
N ALA A 30 3.54 5.67 10.16
CA ALA A 30 4.34 5.41 8.97
C ALA A 30 5.49 6.41 8.83
N HIS A 31 5.23 7.70 9.05
CA HIS A 31 6.25 8.73 9.03
C HIS A 31 7.31 8.49 10.11
N LEU A 32 6.88 8.14 11.32
CA LEU A 32 7.80 7.75 12.40
C LEU A 32 8.63 6.51 12.03
N ARG A 33 8.02 5.49 11.41
CA ARG A 33 8.74 4.30 10.94
C ARG A 33 9.80 4.64 9.89
N ALA A 34 9.47 5.53 8.94
CA ALA A 34 10.41 5.98 7.94
C ALA A 34 11.59 6.73 8.56
N GLU A 35 11.33 7.68 9.47
CA GLU A 35 12.39 8.41 10.20
C GLU A 35 13.27 7.49 11.04
N VAL A 36 12.67 6.52 11.75
CA VAL A 36 13.43 5.52 12.51
C VAL A 36 14.27 4.63 11.58
N SER A 37 13.71 4.19 10.45
CA SER A 37 14.45 3.42 9.45
C SER A 37 15.65 4.21 8.91
N ASN A 38 15.42 5.47 8.51
CA ASN A 38 16.47 6.37 8.03
C ASN A 38 17.57 6.62 9.08
N ALA A 39 17.19 6.74 10.36
CA ALA A 39 18.13 6.97 11.45
C ALA A 39 18.96 5.70 11.80
N LEU A 40 18.40 4.52 11.54
CA LEU A 40 19.04 3.22 11.79
C LEU A 40 19.82 2.68 10.59
N GLU A 41 19.62 3.22 9.38
CA GLU A 41 20.37 2.83 8.19
C GLU A 41 21.85 3.21 8.32
N ASP A 42 22.67 2.24 8.73
CA ASP A 42 24.12 2.28 8.57
C ASP A 42 24.44 2.40 7.08
N ARG A 43 24.90 3.59 6.64
CA ARG A 43 25.27 3.94 5.25
C ARG A 43 26.50 3.17 4.72
N THR A 44 26.77 1.97 5.24
CA THR A 44 27.95 1.15 4.98
C THR A 44 27.64 -0.21 4.37
N SER A 45 26.38 -0.54 4.02
CA SER A 45 26.08 -1.80 3.33
C SER A 45 25.19 -1.58 2.10
N PHE A 46 25.80 -1.77 0.92
CA PHE A 46 25.22 -1.78 -0.43
C PHE A 46 24.18 -0.68 -0.74
N ALA A 47 24.59 0.34 -1.51
CA ALA A 47 23.66 1.28 -2.10
C ALA A 47 22.49 0.52 -2.75
N ARG A 48 21.25 0.87 -2.37
CA ARG A 48 20.05 0.28 -2.96
C ARG A 48 20.16 0.39 -4.49
N PRO A 49 19.79 -0.66 -5.25
CA PRO A 49 19.73 -0.54 -6.69
C PRO A 49 18.81 0.61 -7.08
N ASP A 50 19.19 1.36 -8.11
CA ASP A 50 18.32 2.39 -8.67
C ASP A 50 16.96 1.77 -9.07
N LEU A 51 15.90 2.56 -8.91
CA LEU A 51 14.56 2.14 -9.26
C LEU A 51 14.44 1.91 -10.77
N SER A 52 14.47 0.64 -11.19
CA SER A 52 14.36 0.27 -12.61
C SER A 52 12.91 0.38 -13.11
N ASN A 53 12.75 0.34 -14.43
CA ASN A 53 11.42 0.32 -15.07
C ASN A 53 10.60 -0.90 -14.64
N GLU A 54 11.24 -2.06 -14.50
CA GLU A 54 10.58 -3.28 -14.01
C GLU A 54 10.11 -3.10 -12.57
N ASN A 55 10.93 -2.52 -11.71
CA ASN A 55 10.54 -2.24 -10.34
C ASN A 55 9.40 -1.22 -10.26
N LEU A 56 9.38 -0.19 -11.12
CA LEU A 56 8.24 0.73 -11.21
C LEU A 56 6.93 -0.01 -11.53
N VAL A 57 6.96 -0.93 -12.49
CA VAL A 57 5.79 -1.72 -12.87
C VAL A 57 5.37 -2.66 -11.74
N ILE A 58 6.32 -3.38 -11.13
CA ILE A 58 6.06 -4.29 -10.00
C ILE A 58 5.46 -3.52 -8.82
N ASN A 59 6.03 -2.37 -8.47
CA ASN A 59 5.55 -1.54 -7.39
C ASN A 59 4.15 -0.99 -7.66
N GLU A 60 3.78 -0.68 -8.91
CA GLU A 60 2.40 -0.30 -9.25
C GLU A 60 1.42 -1.47 -9.14
N LEU A 61 1.83 -2.68 -9.52
CA LEU A 61 1.02 -3.89 -9.27
C LEU A 61 0.80 -4.11 -7.77
N ILE A 62 1.84 -3.92 -6.96
CA ILE A 62 1.76 -4.00 -5.50
C ILE A 62 0.87 -2.88 -4.95
N ARG A 63 1.05 -1.63 -5.41
CA ARG A 63 0.22 -0.48 -5.01
C ARG A 63 -1.25 -0.79 -5.22
N GLU A 64 -1.62 -1.25 -6.41
CA GLU A 64 -3.01 -1.59 -6.73
C GLU A 64 -3.59 -2.62 -5.76
N TYR A 65 -2.83 -3.67 -5.44
CA TYR A 65 -3.21 -4.67 -4.46
C TYR A 65 -3.37 -4.10 -3.05
N LEU A 66 -2.44 -3.26 -2.58
CA LEU A 66 -2.53 -2.62 -1.27
C LEU A 66 -3.73 -1.67 -1.19
N VAL A 67 -4.00 -0.89 -2.25
CA VAL A 67 -5.14 0.03 -2.32
C VAL A 67 -6.46 -0.74 -2.26
N PHE A 68 -6.60 -1.81 -3.05
CA PHE A 68 -7.79 -2.65 -3.08
C PHE A 68 -8.09 -3.27 -1.71
N ASN A 69 -7.07 -3.82 -1.04
CA ASN A 69 -7.21 -4.46 0.27
C ASN A 69 -7.13 -3.48 1.46
N ARG A 70 -7.08 -2.16 1.21
CA ARG A 70 -7.05 -1.10 2.23
C ARG A 70 -5.83 -1.11 3.15
N TYR A 71 -4.68 -1.58 2.67
CA TYR A 71 -3.41 -1.60 3.41
C TYR A 71 -2.69 -0.24 3.37
N ARG A 72 -3.37 0.81 3.86
CA ARG A 72 -2.91 2.21 3.77
C ARG A 72 -1.56 2.43 4.44
N SER A 73 -1.37 1.88 5.64
CA SER A 73 -0.13 2.05 6.42
C SER A 73 1.07 1.39 5.75
N THR A 74 0.87 0.28 5.03
CA THR A 74 1.93 -0.38 4.26
C THR A 74 2.28 0.44 3.03
N LEU A 75 1.26 0.92 2.32
CA LEU A 75 1.46 1.76 1.14
C LEU A 75 2.23 3.04 1.47
N SER A 76 1.92 3.71 2.59
CA SER A 76 2.60 4.94 3.01
C SER A 76 4.10 4.76 3.31
N VAL A 77 4.55 3.54 3.58
CA VAL A 77 5.98 3.23 3.75
C VAL A 77 6.58 2.79 2.42
N LEU A 78 5.89 1.94 1.67
CA LEU A 78 6.37 1.41 0.39
C LEU A 78 6.74 2.51 -0.61
N LEU A 79 5.91 3.55 -0.76
CA LEU A 79 6.14 4.60 -1.76
C LEU A 79 7.47 5.35 -1.55
N PRO A 80 7.71 5.98 -0.38
CA PRO A 80 8.98 6.65 -0.13
C PRO A 80 10.15 5.66 -0.07
N GLU A 81 9.94 4.47 0.49
CA GLU A 81 11.00 3.46 0.63
C GLU A 81 11.52 2.99 -0.73
N SER A 82 10.62 2.72 -1.68
CA SER A 82 10.99 2.26 -3.01
C SER A 82 11.38 3.38 -3.98
N GLY A 83 11.17 4.65 -3.61
CA GLY A 83 11.27 5.78 -4.52
C GLY A 83 10.13 5.84 -5.55
N GLN A 84 9.04 5.09 -5.33
CA GLN A 84 7.89 5.08 -6.22
C GLN A 84 7.16 6.46 -6.18
N PRO A 85 6.82 7.05 -7.33
CA PRO A 85 6.11 8.33 -7.37
C PRO A 85 4.78 8.28 -6.60
N GLU A 86 4.42 9.32 -5.83
CA GLU A 86 3.15 9.30 -5.09
C GLU A 86 1.93 9.20 -6.02
N THR A 87 1.97 9.96 -7.13
CA THR A 87 0.99 9.86 -8.20
C THR A 87 1.33 8.65 -9.08
N PRO A 88 0.40 7.70 -9.30
CA PRO A 88 0.64 6.53 -10.14
C PRO A 88 1.13 6.95 -11.54
N PRO A 89 2.34 6.50 -11.96
CA PRO A 89 2.91 6.86 -13.26
C PRO A 89 2.26 6.10 -14.43
N PHE A 90 1.53 5.01 -14.14
CA PHE A 90 0.94 4.13 -15.13
C PHE A 90 -0.56 3.95 -14.87
N ASP A 91 -1.34 3.92 -15.95
CA ASP A 91 -2.73 3.49 -15.87
C ASP A 91 -2.85 1.96 -15.88
N ARG A 92 -4.04 1.47 -15.53
CA ARG A 92 -4.31 0.03 -15.47
C ARG A 92 -4.14 -0.64 -16.84
N ASP A 93 -4.55 0.01 -17.92
CA ASP A 93 -4.49 -0.57 -19.26
C ASP A 93 -3.02 -0.75 -19.71
N PHE A 94 -2.12 0.16 -19.32
CA PHE A 94 -0.68 0.03 -19.49
C PHE A 94 -0.15 -1.18 -18.73
N LEU A 95 -0.47 -1.31 -17.44
CA LEU A 95 -0.01 -2.44 -16.62
C LEU A 95 -0.50 -3.79 -17.18
N ALA A 96 -1.76 -3.86 -17.64
CA ALA A 96 -2.32 -5.06 -18.25
C ALA A 96 -1.60 -5.43 -19.55
N ARG A 97 -1.28 -4.45 -20.40
CA ARG A 97 -0.51 -4.67 -21.64
C ARG A 97 0.92 -5.12 -21.34
N GLU A 98 1.61 -4.45 -20.41
CA GLU A 98 2.99 -4.76 -20.04
C GLU A 98 3.10 -6.19 -19.50
N MET A 99 2.14 -6.59 -18.67
CA MET A 99 2.07 -7.93 -18.10
C MET A 99 1.46 -8.98 -19.04
N ARG A 100 1.08 -8.59 -20.27
CA ARG A 100 0.44 -9.44 -21.29
C ARG A 100 -0.80 -10.17 -20.76
N VAL A 101 -1.56 -9.50 -19.90
CA VAL A 101 -2.81 -10.02 -19.33
C VAL A 101 -3.98 -9.55 -20.18
N LYS A 102 -4.84 -10.48 -20.58
CA LYS A 102 -6.14 -10.14 -21.15
C LYS A 102 -7.16 -10.02 -20.03
N GLU A 103 -7.70 -8.81 -19.87
CA GLU A 103 -8.72 -8.53 -18.88
C GLU A 103 -10.14 -8.70 -19.44
N ASN A 104 -11.08 -9.04 -18.55
CA ASN A 104 -12.52 -9.02 -18.80
C ASN A 104 -13.24 -8.19 -17.73
N ASP A 105 -14.55 -8.04 -17.86
CA ASP A 105 -15.34 -7.20 -16.94
C ASP A 105 -15.28 -7.65 -15.47
N THR A 106 -14.98 -8.93 -15.22
CA THR A 106 -14.84 -9.46 -13.87
C THR A 106 -13.42 -9.21 -13.34
N SER A 107 -12.38 -9.44 -14.16
CA SER A 107 -10.98 -9.26 -13.74
C SER A 107 -10.65 -7.80 -13.45
N ARG A 108 -11.28 -6.86 -14.16
CA ARG A 108 -11.13 -5.41 -13.94
C ARG A 108 -11.60 -4.93 -12.57
N LYS A 109 -12.42 -5.71 -11.87
CA LYS A 109 -12.94 -5.38 -10.54
C LYS A 109 -12.00 -5.76 -9.40
N VAL A 110 -10.91 -6.46 -9.70
CA VAL A 110 -9.92 -6.93 -8.71
C VAL A 110 -8.51 -6.51 -9.15
N PRO A 111 -7.50 -6.54 -8.27
CA PRO A 111 -6.13 -6.22 -8.65
C PRO A 111 -5.62 -7.14 -9.77
N LEU A 112 -4.82 -6.60 -10.67
CA LEU A 112 -4.25 -7.32 -11.80
C LEU A 112 -3.38 -8.50 -11.31
N LEU A 113 -2.75 -8.36 -10.13
CA LEU A 113 -2.03 -9.46 -9.45
C LEU A 113 -2.89 -10.70 -9.23
N TYR A 114 -4.20 -10.56 -8.98
CA TYR A 114 -5.08 -11.73 -8.80
C TYR A 114 -5.25 -12.50 -10.11
N THR A 115 -5.33 -11.77 -11.23
CA THR A 115 -5.43 -12.38 -12.56
C THR A 115 -4.11 -13.04 -12.96
N LEU A 116 -2.98 -12.41 -12.64
CA LEU A 116 -1.66 -13.01 -12.85
C LEU A 116 -1.50 -14.32 -12.09
N LEU A 117 -1.90 -14.35 -10.81
CA LEU A 117 -1.85 -15.54 -9.98
C LEU A 117 -2.73 -16.66 -10.54
N ALA A 118 -3.98 -16.35 -10.90
CA ALA A 118 -4.91 -17.31 -11.50
C ALA A 118 -4.32 -17.89 -12.80
N ASN A 119 -3.80 -17.04 -13.69
CA ASN A 119 -3.18 -17.48 -14.95
C ASN A 119 -1.95 -18.37 -14.73
N ALA A 120 -1.16 -18.10 -13.68
CA ALA A 120 0.00 -18.93 -13.32
C ALA A 120 -0.42 -20.30 -12.77
N GLN A 121 -1.53 -20.37 -12.02
CA GLN A 121 -2.08 -21.61 -11.48
C GLN A 121 -2.71 -22.50 -12.55
N HIS A 122 -3.35 -21.91 -13.57
CA HIS A 122 -3.94 -22.65 -14.70
C HIS A 122 -2.92 -23.24 -15.69
N LYS A 123 -1.66 -22.80 -15.64
CA LYS A 123 -0.58 -23.31 -16.49
C LYS A 123 0.18 -24.50 -15.88
N LYS A 124 -0.23 -24.99 -14.71
CA LYS A 124 0.21 -26.29 -14.15
C LYS A 124 -0.67 -27.41 -14.67
#